data_AF-A0A4R9PWV0-F1
#
_entry.id   AF-A0A4R9PWV0-F1
#
_cell.length_a   1.000
_cell.length_b   1.000
_cell.length_c   1.000
_cell.angle_alpha   90.00
_cell.angle_beta   90.00
_cell.angle_gamma   90.00
#
_symmetry.space_group_name_H-M   'P 1'
#
loop_
_entity.id
_entity.type
_entity.pdbx_description
1 polymer ?
#
loop_
_entity_poly.entity_id
_entity_poly.type
_entity_poly.pdbx_seq_one_letter_code
_entity_poly.pdbx_strand_id
1 'polypeptide(L)'
;ISSGIRERAAELVSLDLGPRTDREIEQRLRQEIEQERFTSIDRRLLSIRDDDGLVSPASGDAFRQTLHQGRLRKLERMGLAEEVGAGAWRLGDELETTLRRIGERGDIIKTMHRELSGKGLARSAADWA
;
A
#
# COMPACT_ATOMS: atom_id res chain seq x y z
N ILE A 1 0.80 -3.07 -33.77
CA ILE A 1 -0.10 -2.18 -33.01
C ILE A 1 0.37 -2.23 -31.55
N SER A 2 1.27 -1.32 -31.16
CA SER A 2 1.80 -1.21 -29.80
C SER A 2 1.19 0.05 -29.17
N SER A 3 0.05 -0.11 -28.51
CA SER A 3 -0.59 0.98 -27.75
C SER A 3 -0.58 0.58 -26.27
N GLY A 4 0.36 1.13 -25.52
CA GLY A 4 0.44 0.92 -24.08
C GLY A 4 1.18 2.02 -23.34
N ILE A 5 1.29 3.23 -23.91
CA ILE A 5 1.82 4.41 -23.21
C ILE A 5 0.63 5.33 -22.87
N ARG A 6 0.03 5.12 -21.70
CA ARG A 6 -0.59 6.16 -20.85
C ARG A 6 -1.43 5.51 -19.76
N GLU A 7 -0.78 5.12 -18.68
CA GLU A 7 -1.50 5.07 -17.41
C GLU A 7 -0.80 6.03 -16.45
N ARG A 8 -1.38 7.23 -16.42
CA ARG A 8 -0.97 8.45 -15.71
C ARG A 8 -0.23 8.14 -14.40
N ALA A 9 1.10 8.29 -14.45
CA ALA A 9 1.86 8.61 -13.26
C ALA A 9 1.45 10.02 -12.82
N ALA A 10 0.93 10.14 -11.61
CA ALA A 10 0.78 11.44 -10.98
C ALA A 10 2.18 12.05 -10.82
N GLU A 11 2.44 13.16 -11.53
CA GLU A 11 3.61 14.00 -11.33
C GLU A 11 3.60 14.54 -9.89
N LEU A 12 4.37 13.91 -9.02
CA LEU A 12 4.90 14.58 -7.84
C LEU A 12 6.28 15.11 -8.23
N VAL A 13 6.35 16.43 -8.33
CA VAL A 13 7.53 17.26 -8.57
C VAL A 13 8.72 16.74 -7.78
N SER A 14 9.78 16.35 -8.49
CA SER A 14 11.13 16.21 -7.93
C SER A 14 11.93 17.41 -8.43
N LEU A 15 11.98 18.47 -7.61
CA LEU A 15 13.03 19.46 -7.75
C LEU A 15 14.33 18.71 -7.39
N ASP A 16 15.24 18.64 -8.38
CA ASP A 16 16.63 18.19 -8.32
C ASP A 16 17.03 16.80 -8.87
N LEU A 17 16.12 15.90 -9.28
CA LEU A 17 16.53 14.55 -9.77
C LEU A 17 15.84 14.00 -11.03
N GLY A 18 15.08 14.80 -11.79
CA GLY A 18 14.42 14.35 -13.02
C GLY A 18 13.23 13.39 -12.79
N PRO A 19 12.50 13.01 -13.86
CA PRO A 19 11.36 12.09 -13.73
C PRO A 19 11.84 10.73 -13.21
N ARG A 20 11.20 10.22 -12.15
CA ARG A 20 11.47 8.88 -11.60
C ARG A 20 11.41 7.83 -12.72
N THR A 21 12.36 6.91 -12.72
CA THR A 21 12.39 5.81 -13.70
C THR A 21 11.25 4.83 -13.43
N ASP A 22 10.73 4.16 -14.47
CA ASP A 22 9.68 3.15 -14.35
C ASP A 22 10.02 2.07 -13.30
N ARG A 23 11.30 1.69 -13.21
CA ARG A 23 11.81 0.73 -12.22
C ARG A 23 11.63 1.20 -10.77
N GLU A 24 11.85 2.49 -10.49
CA GLU A 24 11.63 3.05 -9.15
C GLU A 24 10.14 3.09 -8.80
N ILE A 25 9.29 3.37 -9.79
CA ILE A 25 7.83 3.32 -9.63
C ILE A 25 7.39 1.89 -9.32
N GLU A 26 7.85 0.91 -10.09
CA GLU A 26 7.55 -0.51 -9.85
C GLU A 26 8.03 -0.98 -8.47
N GLN A 27 9.26 -0.60 -8.08
CA GLN A 27 9.81 -0.99 -6.78
C GLN A 27 8.99 -0.41 -5.63
N ARG A 28 8.58 0.87 -5.73
CA ARG A 28 7.69 1.49 -4.76
C ARG A 28 6.34 0.76 -4.67
N LEU A 29 5.73 0.44 -5.82
CA LEU A 29 4.46 -0.28 -5.85
C LEU A 29 4.58 -1.67 -5.22
N ARG A 30 5.69 -2.39 -5.45
CA ARG A 30 5.96 -3.67 -4.77
C ARG A 30 6.06 -3.52 -3.25
N GLN A 31 6.66 -2.43 -2.77
CA GLN A 31 6.73 -2.15 -1.34
C GLN A 31 5.36 -1.84 -0.73
N GLU A 32 4.41 -1.28 -1.49
CA GLU A 32 3.07 -0.97 -1.00
C GLU A 32 2.26 -2.24 -0.65
N ILE A 33 2.56 -3.39 -1.27
CA ILE A 33 1.86 -4.66 -1.01
C ILE A 33 1.84 -4.99 0.49
N GLU A 34 2.98 -4.88 1.17
CA GLU A 34 3.13 -5.31 2.56
C GLU A 34 2.75 -4.24 3.59
N GLN A 35 2.45 -3.01 3.17
CA GLN A 35 2.23 -1.91 4.11
C GLN A 35 0.87 -2.00 4.81
N GLU A 36 0.87 -1.92 6.13
CA GLU A 36 -0.35 -1.84 6.93
C GLU A 36 -0.85 -0.39 7.02
N ARG A 37 -1.17 0.18 5.86
CA ARG A 37 -1.75 1.52 5.71
C ARG A 37 -2.52 1.61 4.40
N PHE A 38 -3.27 2.69 4.19
CA PHE A 38 -3.95 2.92 2.91
C PHE A 38 -2.93 3.32 1.82
N THR A 39 -2.92 2.58 0.71
CA THR A 39 -1.93 2.69 -0.37
C THR A 39 -2.56 3.10 -1.70
N SER A 40 -1.74 3.30 -2.74
CA SER A 40 -2.25 3.56 -4.08
C SER A 40 -2.93 2.33 -4.70
N ILE A 41 -2.49 1.12 -4.32
CA ILE A 41 -3.10 -0.14 -4.75
C ILE A 41 -4.53 -0.26 -4.21
N ASP A 42 -4.75 0.09 -2.93
CA ASP A 42 -6.08 0.04 -2.30
C ASP A 42 -7.05 1.01 -2.98
N ARG A 43 -6.59 2.22 -3.28
CA ARG A 43 -7.39 3.20 -4.03
C ARG A 43 -7.80 2.66 -5.40
N ARG A 44 -6.91 1.94 -6.08
CA ARG A 44 -7.24 1.31 -7.37
C ARG A 44 -8.26 0.19 -7.20
N LEU A 45 -8.10 -0.67 -6.20
CA LEU A 45 -9.04 -1.75 -5.90
C LEU A 45 -10.45 -1.20 -5.61
N LEU A 46 -10.56 -0.16 -4.75
CA LEU A 46 -11.83 0.50 -4.47
C LEU A 46 -12.45 1.14 -5.72
N SER A 47 -11.64 1.68 -6.64
CA SER A 47 -12.15 2.29 -7.88
C SER A 47 -12.71 1.30 -8.89
N ILE A 48 -12.37 0.01 -8.77
CA ILE A 48 -12.87 -1.07 -9.64
C ILE A 48 -13.85 -1.98 -8.92
N ARG A 49 -14.27 -1.60 -7.70
CA ARG A 49 -15.30 -2.31 -6.94
C ARG A 49 -16.64 -2.12 -7.63
N ASP A 50 -17.34 -3.21 -7.87
CA ASP A 50 -18.69 -3.18 -8.42
C ASP A 50 -19.74 -2.85 -7.34
N ASP A 51 -21.00 -2.75 -7.76
CA ASP A 51 -22.13 -2.43 -6.90
C ASP A 51 -22.42 -3.53 -5.86
N ASP A 52 -21.96 -4.77 -6.10
CA ASP A 52 -22.08 -5.91 -5.19
C ASP A 52 -20.92 -5.96 -4.17
N GLY A 53 -20.03 -4.97 -4.20
CA GLY A 53 -18.88 -4.86 -3.30
C GLY A 53 -17.72 -5.79 -3.67
N LEU A 54 -17.74 -6.38 -4.87
CA LEU A 54 -16.72 -7.29 -5.35
C LEU A 54 -15.70 -6.57 -6.24
N VAL A 55 -14.47 -7.09 -6.23
CA VAL A 55 -13.40 -6.70 -7.15
C VAL A 55 -12.90 -7.93 -7.88
N SER A 56 -12.83 -7.83 -9.20
CA SER A 56 -12.18 -8.83 -10.07
C SER A 56 -11.11 -8.11 -10.89
N PRO A 57 -9.85 -8.04 -10.40
CA PRO A 57 -8.79 -7.35 -11.12
C PRO A 57 -8.60 -7.97 -12.51
N ALA A 58 -8.88 -7.18 -13.56
CA ALA A 58 -8.85 -7.65 -14.94
C ALA A 58 -7.44 -7.65 -15.55
N SER A 59 -7.20 -8.61 -16.46
CA SER A 59 -5.89 -9.06 -16.94
C SER A 59 -5.32 -8.30 -18.14
N GLY A 60 -5.27 -6.95 -18.08
CA GLY A 60 -4.61 -6.16 -19.13
C GLY A 60 -3.09 -6.10 -18.99
N ASP A 61 -2.59 -6.17 -17.75
CA ASP A 61 -1.18 -5.99 -17.39
C ASP A 61 -0.80 -6.97 -16.29
N ALA A 62 0.13 -7.88 -16.59
CA ALA A 62 0.58 -8.92 -15.68
C ALA A 62 1.25 -8.36 -14.40
N PHE A 63 1.92 -7.20 -14.51
CA PHE A 63 2.55 -6.57 -13.36
C PHE A 63 1.49 -6.06 -12.37
N ARG A 64 0.48 -5.34 -12.87
CA ARG A 64 -0.67 -4.89 -12.06
C ARG A 64 -1.44 -6.04 -11.45
N GLN A 65 -1.64 -7.12 -12.20
CA GLN A 65 -2.28 -8.32 -11.66
C GLN A 65 -1.50 -8.87 -10.46
N THR A 66 -0.18 -8.92 -10.56
CA THR A 66 0.70 -9.36 -9.47
C THR A 66 0.58 -8.45 -8.24
N LEU A 67 0.56 -7.12 -8.45
CA LEU A 67 0.39 -6.15 -7.36
C LEU A 67 -0.97 -6.30 -6.67
N HIS A 68 -2.06 -6.39 -7.44
CA HIS A 68 -3.42 -6.54 -6.91
C HIS A 68 -3.59 -7.85 -6.15
N GLN A 69 -3.14 -8.96 -6.72
CA GLN A 69 -3.22 -10.26 -6.06
C GLN A 69 -2.42 -10.29 -4.76
N GLY A 70 -1.18 -9.79 -4.78
CA GLY A 70 -0.34 -9.71 -3.58
C GLY A 70 -1.00 -8.85 -2.49
N ARG A 71 -1.55 -7.70 -2.89
CA ARG A 71 -2.24 -6.80 -1.97
C ARG A 71 -3.51 -7.41 -1.38
N LEU A 72 -4.36 -8.02 -2.20
CA LEU A 72 -5.59 -8.69 -1.76
C LEU A 72 -5.28 -9.81 -0.74
N ARG A 73 -4.22 -10.60 -0.98
CA ARG A 73 -3.73 -11.59 -0.01
C ARG A 73 -3.24 -10.95 1.30
N LYS A 74 -2.61 -9.77 1.27
CA LYS A 74 -2.25 -9.04 2.50
C LYS A 74 -3.50 -8.58 3.25
N LEU A 75 -4.48 -8.01 2.53
CA LEU A 75 -5.74 -7.56 3.12
C LEU A 75 -6.54 -8.72 3.73
N GLU A 76 -6.54 -9.88 3.07
CA GLU A 76 -7.13 -11.13 3.60
C GLU A 76 -6.53 -11.52 4.94
N ARG A 77 -5.20 -11.55 5.06
CA ARG A 77 -4.51 -11.81 6.34
C ARG A 77 -4.84 -10.78 7.42
N MET A 78 -5.26 -9.59 7.03
CA MET A 78 -5.70 -8.52 7.94
C MET A 78 -7.21 -8.57 8.25
N GLY A 79 -7.96 -9.49 7.65
CA GLY A 79 -9.42 -9.58 7.78
C GLY A 79 -10.17 -8.46 7.05
N LEU A 80 -9.55 -7.84 6.04
CA LEU A 80 -10.09 -6.69 5.30
C LEU A 80 -10.53 -7.04 3.86
N ALA A 81 -10.29 -8.28 3.43
CA ALA A 81 -10.75 -8.81 2.16
C ALA A 81 -11.02 -10.31 2.28
N GLU A 82 -11.88 -10.84 1.41
CA GLU A 82 -12.23 -12.26 1.35
C GLU A 82 -12.30 -12.71 -0.11
N GLU A 83 -11.69 -13.85 -0.45
CA GLU A 83 -11.83 -14.45 -1.78
C GLU A 83 -13.17 -15.18 -1.88
N VAL A 84 -14.06 -14.73 -2.77
CA VAL A 84 -15.41 -15.29 -2.92
C VAL A 84 -15.50 -16.36 -4.03
N GLY A 85 -14.39 -16.59 -4.74
CA GLY A 85 -14.26 -17.59 -5.81
C GLY A 85 -13.99 -16.97 -7.18
N ALA A 86 -13.48 -17.79 -8.11
CA ALA A 86 -13.17 -17.39 -9.49
C ALA A 86 -12.26 -16.14 -9.64
N GLY A 87 -11.43 -15.85 -8.63
CA GLY A 87 -10.58 -14.65 -8.62
C GLY A 87 -11.30 -13.36 -8.26
N ALA A 88 -12.57 -13.43 -7.86
CA ALA A 88 -13.33 -12.32 -7.30
C ALA A 88 -13.10 -12.22 -5.79
N TRP A 89 -13.05 -10.99 -5.30
CA TRP A 89 -12.77 -10.67 -3.90
C TRP A 89 -13.79 -9.69 -3.36
N ARG A 90 -14.28 -9.92 -2.13
CA ARG A 90 -15.04 -8.93 -1.38
C ARG A 90 -14.08 -8.08 -0.56
N LEU A 91 -14.22 -6.76 -0.66
CA LEU A 91 -13.50 -5.82 0.22
C LEU A 91 -14.38 -5.46 1.42
N GLY A 92 -13.79 -5.24 2.59
CA GLY A 92 -14.53 -4.72 3.73
C GLY A 92 -15.09 -3.32 3.45
N ASP A 93 -16.29 -3.03 3.92
CA ASP A 93 -16.95 -1.73 3.68
C ASP A 93 -16.15 -0.56 4.27
N GLU A 94 -15.51 -0.78 5.42
CA GLU A 94 -14.66 0.18 6.12
C GLU A 94 -13.17 0.04 5.78
N LEU A 95 -12.82 -0.53 4.62
CA LEU A 95 -11.43 -0.81 4.21
C LEU A 95 -10.55 0.44 4.30
N GLU A 96 -10.96 1.54 3.67
CA GLU A 96 -10.17 2.77 3.65
C GLU A 96 -10.02 3.37 5.05
N THR A 97 -11.14 3.52 5.78
CA THR A 97 -11.16 4.06 7.15
C THR A 97 -10.22 3.25 8.06
N THR A 98 -10.29 1.93 7.97
CA THR A 98 -9.50 1.02 8.81
C THR A 98 -8.02 1.11 8.48
N LEU A 99 -7.65 1.06 7.20
CA LEU A 99 -6.25 1.17 6.76
C LEU A 99 -5.64 2.53 7.09
N ARG A 100 -6.40 3.63 7.00
CA ARG A 100 -5.93 4.96 7.41
C ARG A 100 -5.63 5.01 8.90
N ARG A 101 -6.53 4.48 9.73
CA ARG A 101 -6.36 4.41 11.19
C ARG A 101 -5.13 3.57 11.59
N ILE A 102 -4.92 2.42 10.95
CA ILE A 102 -3.74 1.57 11.21
C ILE A 102 -2.46 2.32 10.83
N GLY A 103 -2.45 2.97 9.66
CA GLY A 103 -1.32 3.76 9.19
C GLY A 103 -0.95 4.91 10.13
N GLU A 104 -1.95 5.70 10.53
CA GLU A 104 -1.78 6.82 11.46
C GLU A 104 -1.16 6.36 12.80
N ARG A 105 -1.68 5.28 13.39
CA ARG A 105 -1.12 4.71 14.61
C ARG A 105 0.35 4.29 14.43
N GLY A 106 0.69 3.68 13.30
CA GLY A 106 2.06 3.31 12.97
C GLY A 106 3.00 4.51 12.84
N ASP A 107 2.51 5.61 12.28
CA ASP A 107 3.30 6.83 12.10
C ASP A 107 3.49 7.60 13.41
N ILE A 108 2.50 7.59 14.31
CA ILE A 108 2.63 8.09 15.69
C ILE A 108 3.74 7.33 16.43
N ILE A 109 3.72 5.99 16.39
CA ILE A 109 4.73 5.15 17.07
C ILE A 109 6.13 5.43 16.54
N LYS A 110 6.30 5.55 15.22
CA LYS A 110 7.60 5.87 14.61
C LYS A 110 8.10 7.25 15.02
N THR A 111 7.21 8.23 15.09
CA THR A 111 7.55 9.61 15.50
C THR A 111 8.02 9.62 16.95
N MET A 112 7.26 8.99 17.85
CA MET A 112 7.63 8.84 19.27
C MET A 112 8.96 8.13 19.45
N HIS A 113 9.20 7.01 18.74
CA HIS A 113 10.46 6.28 18.80
C HIS A 113 11.66 7.14 18.35
N ARG A 114 11.48 7.93 17.28
CA ARG A 114 12.51 8.84 16.77
C ARG A 114 12.82 9.94 17.77
N GLU A 115 11.81 10.53 18.40
CA GLU A 115 12.01 11.56 19.43
C GLU A 115 12.70 10.99 20.68
N LEU A 116 12.31 9.81 21.15
CA LEU A 116 12.93 9.16 22.31
C LEU A 116 14.38 8.75 22.03
N SER A 117 14.66 8.22 20.84
CA SER A 117 16.02 7.86 20.41
C SER A 117 16.90 9.10 20.20
N GLY A 118 16.35 10.17 19.61
CA GLY A 118 17.05 11.43 19.39
C GLY A 118 17.35 12.22 20.67
N LYS A 119 16.56 12.01 21.73
CA LYS A 119 16.77 12.63 23.06
C LYS A 119 17.73 11.84 23.97
N GLY A 120 18.38 10.78 23.48
CA GLY A 120 19.45 10.09 24.22
C GLY A 120 19.00 9.27 25.44
N LEU A 121 17.70 8.97 25.58
CA LEU A 121 17.19 8.14 26.68
C LEU A 121 17.54 6.64 26.55
N ALA A 122 18.21 6.23 25.47
CA ALA A 122 18.67 4.87 25.25
C ALA A 122 19.91 4.47 26.07
N ARG A 123 20.48 5.36 26.90
CA ARG A 123 21.73 5.09 27.63
C ARG A 123 21.61 4.92 29.15
N SER A 124 20.41 4.80 29.72
CA SER A 124 20.24 4.65 31.18
C SER A 124 19.95 3.23 31.67
N ALA A 125 20.02 2.20 30.81
CA ALA A 125 19.84 0.80 31.21
C ALA A 125 21.16 0.02 31.38
N ALA A 126 22.32 0.65 31.12
CA ALA A 126 23.64 0.01 31.19
C ALA A 126 24.52 0.50 32.37
N ASP A 127 24.03 1.41 33.22
CA ASP A 127 24.81 1.97 34.34
C ASP A 127 24.40 1.40 35.72
N TRP A 128 24.01 0.12 35.77
CA TRP A 128 23.73 -0.59 37.04
C TRP A 128 24.43 -1.96 37.16
N ALA A 129 25.70 -2.06 36.76
CA ALA A 129 26.56 -3.18 37.14
C ALA A 129 27.95 -2.69 37.59
#